data_AF-A0A2E0G5L5-F1
#
_entry.id   AF-A0A2E0G5L5-F1
#
_cell.length_a   1.000
_cell.length_b   1.000
_cell.length_c   1.000
_cell.angle_alpha   90.00
_cell.angle_beta   90.00
_cell.angle_gamma   90.00
#
_symmetry.space_group_name_H-M   'P 1'
#
loop_
_entity.id
_entity.type
_entity.pdbx_description
1 polymer ?
#
loop_
_entity_poly.entity_id
_entity_poly.type
_entity_poly.pdbx_seq_one_letter_code
_entity_poly.pdbx_strand_id
1 'polypeptide(L)'
;MEYGDSEQFHKQKYEPIPGSRTCFWRRGPVSKDPYINIAYPDAGVFYWNAAFTVPEGAKMYLEGVFPYARYMSLISYDGRGSPVESLADYLIIPNDNSTNPFIDGSNRKNENRSYRVEIVNLPPEIRRKEGTKIDLQSDIKDSNYNK
;
A
#
# COMPACT_ATOMS: atom_id res chain seq x y z
N MET A 1 -28.31 3.78 24.85
CA MET A 1 -27.28 2.91 24.25
C MET A 1 -27.80 1.50 24.35
N GLU A 2 -28.36 0.97 23.27
CA GLU A 2 -28.68 -0.45 23.19
C GLU A 2 -27.36 -1.21 23.08
N TYR A 3 -27.07 -2.05 24.07
CA TYR A 3 -25.99 -3.01 23.96
C TYR A 3 -26.45 -4.08 22.97
N GLY A 4 -25.75 -4.20 21.85
CA GLY A 4 -26.00 -5.24 20.86
C GLY A 4 -26.00 -6.63 21.50
N ASP A 5 -26.88 -7.49 20.99
CA ASP A 5 -27.12 -8.85 21.45
C ASP A 5 -25.81 -9.64 21.66
N SER A 6 -25.56 -10.05 22.91
CA SER A 6 -24.37 -10.82 23.31
C SER A 6 -24.24 -12.17 22.58
N GLU A 7 -25.34 -12.72 22.06
CA GLU A 7 -25.30 -13.96 21.26
C GLU A 7 -24.65 -13.77 19.88
N GLN A 8 -24.67 -12.55 19.33
CA GLN A 8 -24.09 -12.27 18.01
C GLN A 8 -22.56 -12.33 18.03
N PHE A 9 -21.94 -11.98 19.17
CA PHE A 9 -20.48 -12.04 19.33
C PHE A 9 -19.94 -13.48 19.34
N HIS A 10 -20.70 -14.44 19.85
CA HIS A 10 -20.27 -15.84 19.95
C HIS A 10 -20.43 -16.65 18.65
N LYS A 11 -21.16 -16.12 17.65
CA LYS A 11 -21.39 -16.78 16.35
C LYS A 11 -20.47 -16.27 15.23
N GLN A 12 -19.60 -15.28 15.47
CA GLN A 12 -18.62 -14.88 14.47
C GLN A 12 -17.54 -15.94 14.33
N LYS A 13 -17.73 -16.83 13.35
CA LYS A 13 -16.71 -17.75 12.86
C LYS A 13 -15.50 -16.91 12.45
N TYR A 14 -14.35 -17.12 13.10
CA TYR A 14 -13.10 -16.46 12.71
C TYR A 14 -12.71 -16.95 11.32
N GLU A 15 -12.94 -16.12 10.31
CA GLU A 15 -12.37 -16.35 8.98
C GLU A 15 -10.98 -15.72 8.92
N PRO A 16 -9.94 -16.49 8.59
CA PRO A 16 -8.60 -15.93 8.49
C PRO A 16 -8.59 -14.87 7.40
N ILE A 17 -8.08 -13.68 7.73
CA ILE A 17 -7.96 -12.60 6.75
C ILE A 17 -7.15 -13.10 5.54
N PRO A 18 -7.68 -12.98 4.31
CA PRO A 18 -7.01 -13.48 3.11
C PRO A 18 -5.76 -12.65 2.76
N GLY A 19 -4.80 -13.29 2.08
CA GLY A 19 -3.59 -12.68 1.54
C GLY A 19 -2.28 -13.18 2.16
N SER A 20 -1.15 -12.75 1.59
CA SER A 20 0.15 -13.36 1.85
C SER A 20 0.64 -13.16 3.28
N ARG A 21 1.07 -14.26 3.91
CA ARG A 21 1.79 -14.29 5.19
C ARG A 21 3.15 -14.93 4.95
N THR A 22 4.16 -14.12 4.68
CA THR A 22 5.52 -14.59 4.33
C THR A 22 6.55 -14.06 5.32
N CYS A 23 7.79 -14.53 5.24
CA CYS A 23 8.89 -13.97 6.03
C CYS A 23 9.07 -12.47 5.81
N PHE A 24 8.73 -11.98 4.61
CA PHE A 24 8.74 -10.56 4.29
C PHE A 24 7.54 -9.85 4.91
N TRP A 25 6.33 -10.36 4.66
CA TRP A 25 5.08 -9.84 5.23
C TRP A 25 4.80 -10.41 6.62
N ARG A 26 5.72 -10.15 7.55
CA ARG A 26 5.76 -10.82 8.86
C ARG A 26 4.65 -10.38 9.81
N ARG A 27 4.15 -9.15 9.71
CA ARG A 27 2.97 -8.75 10.49
C ARG A 27 1.81 -8.31 9.58
N GLY A 28 0.61 -8.61 10.06
CA GLY A 28 -0.63 -8.56 9.30
C GLY A 28 -0.97 -9.86 8.56
N PRO A 29 -2.01 -9.83 7.71
CA PRO A 29 -2.89 -8.68 7.50
C PRO A 29 -3.66 -8.28 8.78
N VAL A 30 -3.71 -6.97 9.06
CA VAL A 30 -4.52 -6.37 10.12
C VAL A 30 -5.70 -5.62 9.48
N SER A 31 -6.86 -5.62 10.14
CA SER A 31 -8.08 -4.93 9.70
C SER A 31 -8.92 -4.55 10.92
N LYS A 32 -10.24 -4.77 10.88
CA LYS A 32 -11.24 -4.49 11.94
C LYS A 32 -11.02 -5.13 13.32
N ASP A 33 -9.83 -5.66 13.63
CA ASP A 33 -9.54 -6.27 14.92
C ASP A 33 -9.57 -5.20 16.03
N PRO A 34 -10.50 -5.28 17.01
CA PRO A 34 -10.69 -4.26 18.02
C PRO A 34 -9.53 -4.18 19.03
N TYR A 35 -8.66 -5.19 19.10
CA TYR A 35 -7.57 -5.25 20.09
C TYR A 35 -6.22 -4.78 19.53
N ILE A 36 -6.06 -4.70 18.20
CA ILE A 36 -4.79 -4.34 17.53
C ILE A 36 -4.90 -2.98 16.77
N ASN A 37 -6.01 -2.25 16.94
CA ASN A 37 -6.29 -1.03 16.18
C ASN A 37 -5.63 0.25 16.73
N ILE A 38 -4.31 0.20 16.98
CA ILE A 38 -3.54 1.37 17.47
C ILE A 38 -3.01 2.21 16.28
N ALA A 39 -3.04 1.69 15.06
CA ALA A 39 -2.58 2.39 13.84
C ALA A 39 -3.30 1.99 12.53
N TYR A 40 -4.35 1.15 12.59
CA TYR A 40 -5.01 0.54 11.43
C TYR A 40 -6.53 0.76 11.45
N PRO A 41 -6.99 2.03 11.45
CA PRO A 41 -8.34 2.41 11.86
C PRO A 41 -9.44 1.95 10.90
N ASP A 42 -9.12 1.69 9.64
CA ASP A 42 -10.11 1.39 8.61
C ASP A 42 -10.50 -0.11 8.60
N ALA A 43 -11.75 -0.38 8.95
CA ALA A 43 -12.34 -1.72 8.96
C ALA A 43 -12.58 -2.30 7.55
N GLY A 44 -12.49 -1.48 6.50
CA GLY A 44 -12.62 -1.87 5.09
C GLY A 44 -11.29 -2.11 4.38
N VAL A 45 -10.17 -2.09 5.10
CA VAL A 45 -8.82 -2.22 4.56
C VAL A 45 -8.07 -3.36 5.25
N PHE A 46 -7.14 -3.96 4.51
CA PHE A 46 -6.17 -4.92 5.03
C PHE A 46 -4.77 -4.30 4.97
N TYR A 47 -4.09 -4.28 6.11
CA TYR A 47 -2.75 -3.72 6.25
C TYR A 47 -1.72 -4.82 6.44
N TRP A 48 -0.73 -4.85 5.55
CA TRP A 48 0.48 -5.65 5.71
C TRP A 48 1.65 -4.75 6.03
N ASN A 49 2.58 -5.26 6.83
CA ASN A 49 3.81 -4.56 7.12
C ASN A 49 5.01 -5.50 7.00
N ALA A 50 6.08 -4.95 6.44
CA ALA A 50 7.39 -5.57 6.34
C ALA A 50 8.42 -4.61 6.95
N ALA A 51 9.37 -5.15 7.70
CA ALA A 51 10.56 -4.43 8.11
C ALA A 51 11.74 -5.09 7.41
N PHE A 52 12.53 -4.31 6.69
CA PHE A 52 13.61 -4.82 5.85
C PHE A 52 14.77 -3.83 5.82
N THR A 53 15.96 -4.34 5.49
CA THR A 53 17.16 -3.54 5.18
C THR A 53 17.58 -3.91 3.77
N VAL A 54 17.86 -2.91 2.93
CA VAL A 54 18.44 -3.13 1.60
C VAL A 54 19.97 -3.05 1.74
N PRO A 55 20.72 -4.15 1.54
CA PRO A 55 22.18 -4.11 1.59
C PRO A 55 22.76 -3.16 0.54
N GLU A 56 23.97 -2.64 0.81
CA GLU A 56 24.67 -1.81 -0.16
C GLU A 56 24.88 -2.56 -1.49
N GLY A 57 24.60 -1.89 -2.61
CA GLY A 57 24.67 -2.48 -3.95
C GLY A 57 23.52 -3.44 -4.31
N ALA A 58 22.65 -3.80 -3.36
CA ALA A 58 21.47 -4.62 -3.66
C ALA A 58 20.35 -3.78 -4.27
N LYS A 59 19.56 -4.42 -5.14
CA LYS A 59 18.30 -3.85 -5.66
C LYS A 59 17.13 -4.64 -5.11
N MET A 60 16.07 -3.93 -4.75
CA MET A 60 14.86 -4.53 -4.20
C MET A 60 13.66 -4.13 -5.06
N TYR A 61 12.87 -5.14 -5.42
CA TYR A 61 11.66 -4.96 -6.20
C TYR A 61 10.48 -5.62 -5.50
N LEU A 62 9.34 -4.95 -5.52
CA LEU A 62 8.06 -5.53 -5.16
C LEU A 62 7.29 -5.82 -6.45
N GLU A 63 7.04 -7.09 -6.70
CA GLU A 63 6.24 -7.56 -7.83
C GLU A 63 4.87 -7.99 -7.33
N GLY A 64 3.83 -7.67 -8.10
CA GLY A 64 2.48 -7.96 -7.70
C GLY A 64 1.49 -7.94 -8.85
N VAL A 65 0.25 -8.25 -8.50
CA VAL A 65 -0.92 -8.13 -9.37
C VAL A 65 -1.85 -7.14 -8.69
N PHE A 66 -2.35 -6.15 -9.42
CA PHE A 66 -3.33 -5.20 -8.89
C PHE A 66 -4.52 -5.97 -8.30
N PRO A 67 -4.97 -5.66 -7.07
CA PRO A 67 -6.07 -6.37 -6.45
C PRO A 67 -7.40 -5.96 -7.08
N TYR A 68 -8.40 -6.82 -6.96
CA TYR A 68 -9.79 -6.42 -7.16
C TYR A 68 -10.28 -5.63 -5.94
N ALA A 69 -9.84 -4.39 -5.83
CA ALA A 69 -10.15 -3.51 -4.71
C ALA A 69 -10.61 -2.13 -5.19
N ARG A 70 -11.16 -1.33 -4.27
CA ARG A 70 -11.50 0.07 -4.54
C ARG A 70 -10.28 0.99 -4.49
N TYR A 71 -9.24 0.59 -3.76
CA TYR A 71 -8.02 1.36 -3.54
C TYR A 71 -6.87 0.43 -3.11
N MET A 72 -5.64 0.75 -3.48
CA MET A 72 -4.43 0.25 -2.83
C MET A 72 -3.34 1.32 -2.74
N SER A 73 -2.42 1.17 -1.80
CA SER A 73 -1.22 1.99 -1.74
C SER A 73 -0.06 1.26 -1.07
N LEU A 74 1.15 1.70 -1.37
CA LEU A 74 2.39 1.31 -0.71
C LEU A 74 2.94 2.54 0.00
N ILE A 75 3.34 2.38 1.26
CA ILE A 75 3.88 3.48 2.07
C ILE A 75 5.16 2.99 2.73
N SER A 76 6.24 3.76 2.62
CA SER A 76 7.49 3.52 3.33
C SER A 76 7.57 4.40 4.58
N TYR A 77 8.24 3.88 5.60
CA TYR A 77 8.41 4.54 6.88
C TYR A 77 9.86 4.47 7.33
N ASP A 78 10.33 5.48 8.06
CA ASP A 78 11.63 5.44 8.74
C ASP A 78 11.57 4.53 10.00
N GLY A 79 12.72 4.31 10.64
CA GLY A 79 12.81 3.48 11.85
C GLY A 79 12.03 4.01 13.06
N ARG A 80 11.54 5.26 13.01
CA ARG A 80 10.67 5.88 14.04
C ARG A 80 9.18 5.77 13.68
N GLY A 81 8.85 5.18 12.53
CA GLY A 81 7.48 5.07 12.03
C GLY A 81 6.97 6.36 11.37
N SER A 82 7.85 7.29 10.99
CA SER A 82 7.45 8.48 10.22
C SER A 82 7.34 8.12 8.73
N PRO A 83 6.25 8.51 8.03
CA PRO A 83 6.14 8.29 6.59
C PRO A 83 7.29 8.96 5.84
N VAL A 84 7.86 8.24 4.86
CA VAL A 84 8.94 8.74 4.00
C VAL A 84 8.42 8.99 2.58
N GLU A 85 7.69 8.03 2.01
CA GLU A 85 7.10 8.13 0.68
C GLU A 85 5.80 7.31 0.59
N SER A 86 4.91 7.72 -0.30
CA SER A 86 3.66 7.04 -0.60
C SER A 86 3.47 6.85 -2.11
N LEU A 87 3.07 5.65 -2.51
CA LEU A 87 2.72 5.30 -3.88
C LEU A 87 1.28 4.79 -3.93
N ALA A 88 0.37 5.65 -4.39
CA ALA A 88 -1.03 5.31 -4.62
C ALA A 88 -1.21 4.50 -5.91
N ASP A 89 -2.28 3.70 -5.97
CA ASP A 89 -2.58 2.79 -7.08
C ASP A 89 -2.50 3.41 -8.48
N TYR A 90 -3.11 4.57 -8.69
CA TYR A 90 -3.17 5.28 -9.98
C TYR A 90 -1.81 5.83 -10.44
N LEU A 91 -0.79 5.81 -9.58
CA LEU A 91 0.58 6.20 -9.92
C LEU A 91 1.44 5.00 -10.35
N ILE A 92 0.98 3.78 -10.07
CA ILE A 92 1.76 2.57 -10.38
C ILE A 92 1.70 2.30 -11.87
N ILE A 93 2.87 2.28 -12.51
CA ILE A 93 3.00 1.91 -13.91
C ILE A 93 2.87 0.37 -14.00
N PRO A 94 1.92 -0.16 -14.79
CA PRO A 94 1.79 -1.61 -14.98
C PRO A 94 2.98 -2.14 -15.78
N ASN A 95 3.25 -3.44 -15.66
CA ASN A 95 4.22 -4.11 -16.54
C ASN A 95 3.76 -4.06 -18.01
N ASP A 96 4.67 -4.34 -18.93
CA ASP A 96 4.35 -4.48 -20.35
C ASP A 96 3.19 -5.47 -20.56
N ASN A 97 2.27 -5.11 -21.47
CA ASN A 97 1.04 -5.85 -21.74
C ASN A 97 0.09 -6.02 -20.53
N SER A 98 0.31 -5.31 -19.43
CA SER A 98 -0.61 -5.22 -18.28
C SER A 98 -1.34 -3.87 -18.26
N THR A 99 -2.49 -3.82 -17.59
CA THR A 99 -3.28 -2.60 -17.38
C THR A 99 -3.35 -2.26 -15.90
N ASN A 100 -3.18 -0.99 -15.56
CA ASN A 100 -3.53 -0.49 -14.23
C ASN A 100 -5.07 -0.26 -14.16
N PRO A 101 -5.81 -1.03 -13.35
CA PRO A 101 -7.27 -0.93 -13.26
C PRO A 101 -7.75 0.29 -12.46
N PHE A 102 -6.85 1.06 -11.84
CA PHE A 102 -7.16 2.22 -10.99
C PHE A 102 -7.11 3.56 -11.74
N ILE A 103 -6.74 3.54 -13.03
CA ILE A 103 -6.87 4.70 -13.91
C ILE A 103 -8.32 4.83 -14.37
N ASP A 104 -8.81 6.07 -14.48
CA ASP A 104 -10.15 6.33 -14.98
C ASP A 104 -10.33 5.79 -16.41
N GLY A 105 -11.48 5.16 -16.67
CA GLY A 105 -11.76 4.47 -17.94
C GLY A 105 -11.10 3.09 -18.13
N SER A 106 -10.19 2.65 -17.25
CA SER A 106 -9.59 1.30 -17.34
C SER A 106 -10.59 0.18 -17.04
N ASN A 107 -10.43 -0.96 -17.73
CA ASN A 107 -11.19 -2.17 -17.41
C ASN A 107 -10.72 -2.78 -16.08
N ARG A 108 -11.52 -2.59 -15.03
CA ARG A 108 -11.26 -3.13 -13.67
C ARG A 108 -11.23 -4.65 -13.59
N LYS A 109 -11.74 -5.35 -14.61
CA LYS A 109 -11.78 -6.82 -14.69
C LYS A 109 -10.67 -7.39 -15.56
N ASN A 110 -9.75 -6.58 -16.09
CA ASN A 110 -8.64 -7.09 -16.89
C ASN A 110 -7.80 -8.08 -16.06
N GLU A 111 -7.52 -9.25 -16.62
CA GLU A 111 -6.72 -10.30 -15.98
C GLU A 111 -5.22 -9.95 -16.01
N ASN A 112 -4.76 -9.28 -17.07
CA ASN A 112 -3.37 -8.83 -17.22
C ASN A 112 -3.19 -7.49 -16.50
N ARG A 113 -2.81 -7.55 -15.22
CA ARG A 113 -2.69 -6.38 -14.35
C ARG A 113 -1.51 -6.51 -13.38
N SER A 114 -0.39 -7.01 -13.89
CA SER A 114 0.83 -7.12 -13.10
C SER A 114 1.59 -5.79 -13.04
N TYR A 115 2.35 -5.59 -11.97
CA TYR A 115 3.22 -4.43 -11.78
C TYR A 115 4.52 -4.84 -11.09
N ARG A 116 5.53 -3.98 -11.21
CA ARG A 116 6.78 -4.05 -10.48
C ARG A 116 7.18 -2.66 -10.00
N VAL A 117 7.46 -2.53 -8.71
CA VAL A 117 7.92 -1.29 -8.08
C VAL A 117 9.34 -1.50 -7.56
N GLU A 118 10.24 -0.57 -7.85
CA GLU A 118 11.57 -0.54 -7.25
C GLU A 118 11.52 0.17 -5.90
N ILE A 119 12.15 -0.43 -4.90
CA ILE A 119 12.31 0.17 -3.58
C ILE A 119 13.73 0.68 -3.48
N VAL A 120 13.88 2.00 -3.39
CA VAL A 120 15.17 2.68 -3.30
C VAL A 120 15.44 3.17 -1.89
N ASN A 121 16.69 3.08 -1.46
CA ASN A 121 17.16 3.66 -0.20
C ASN A 121 17.70 5.07 -0.44
N LEU A 122 16.82 5.99 -0.84
CA LEU A 122 17.13 7.38 -1.13
C LEU A 122 16.10 8.29 -0.45
N PRO A 123 16.49 9.52 -0.03
CA PRO A 123 15.50 10.50 0.39
C PRO A 123 14.53 10.80 -0.77
N PRO A 124 13.26 11.10 -0.48
CA PRO A 124 12.32 11.51 -1.52
C PRO A 124 12.85 12.76 -2.21
N GLU A 125 12.85 12.76 -3.54
CA GLU A 125 13.35 13.89 -4.32
C GLU A 125 12.44 15.12 -4.23
N ILE A 126 11.16 14.90 -3.94
CA ILE A 126 10.14 15.93 -3.84
C ILE A 126 9.31 15.67 -2.59
N ARG A 127 9.14 16.71 -1.78
CA ARG A 127 8.22 16.67 -0.65
C ARG A 127 6.82 17.07 -1.12
N ARG A 128 5.94 16.08 -1.24
CA ARG A 128 4.55 16.30 -1.66
C ARG A 128 3.70 16.80 -0.50
N LYS A 129 2.73 17.65 -0.80
CA LYS A 129 1.75 18.13 0.17
C LYS A 129 0.72 17.04 0.45
N GLU A 130 0.52 16.71 1.72
CA GLU A 130 -0.49 15.73 2.11
C GLU A 130 -1.91 16.19 1.70
N GLY A 131 -2.78 15.23 1.41
CA GLY A 131 -4.18 15.51 1.03
C GLY A 131 -4.37 16.06 -0.39
N THR A 132 -3.33 16.06 -1.23
CA THR A 132 -3.41 16.47 -2.64
C THR A 132 -3.25 15.25 -3.55
N LYS A 133 -4.00 15.21 -4.66
CA LYS A 133 -3.77 14.19 -5.69
C LYS A 133 -2.41 14.44 -6.34
N ILE A 134 -1.61 13.39 -6.46
CA ILE A 134 -0.27 13.42 -7.03
C ILE A 134 -0.39 13.36 -8.55
N ASP A 135 0.45 14.09 -9.27
CA ASP A 135 0.60 13.97 -10.71
C ASP A 135 2.08 13.78 -11.06
N LEU A 136 2.42 12.62 -11.63
CA LEU A 136 3.80 12.28 -11.97
C LEU A 136 4.40 13.25 -13.01
N GLN A 137 3.58 13.94 -13.80
CA GLN A 137 4.06 14.88 -14.81
C GLN A 137 4.48 16.23 -14.20
N SER A 138 3.85 16.66 -13.12
CA SER A 138 4.24 17.89 -12.39
C SER A 138 5.33 17.67 -11.34
N ASP A 139 5.57 16.41 -10.98
CA ASP A 139 6.51 16.00 -9.92
C ASP A 139 7.86 15.53 -10.49
N ILE A 140 8.23 15.95 -11.69
CA ILE A 140 9.60 15.77 -12.19
C ILE A 140 10.41 16.95 -11.65
N LYS A 141 11.55 16.66 -10.99
CA LYS A 141 12.50 17.64 -10.44
C LYS A 141 12.53 18.90 -11.31
N ASP A 142 12.20 20.04 -10.72
CA ASP A 142 12.67 21.31 -11.25
C ASP A 142 14.18 21.18 -11.44
N SER A 143 14.64 21.29 -12.68
CA SER A 143 16.06 21.27 -13.07
C SER A 143 16.86 22.47 -12.53
N ASN A 144 16.27 23.24 -11.60
CA ASN A 144 16.81 24.43 -10.97
C ASN A 144 17.04 24.26 -9.46
N TYR A 145 17.50 23.09 -9.01
CA TYR A 145 18.17 23.00 -7.70
C TYR A 145 19.63 23.49 -7.83
N ASN A 146 19.76 24.80 -8.00
CA ASN A 146 21.00 25.55 -7.78
C ASN A 146 20.64 26.82 -7.00
N LYS A 147 20.68 26.72 -5.67
CA LYS A 147 21.22 27.73 -4.75
C LYS A 147 21.17 27.24 -3.30
#